data_AF-A0A1G1NYN4-F1
#
_entry.id   AF-A0A1G1NYN4-F1
#
_cell.length_a   1.000
_cell.length_b   1.000
_cell.length_c   1.000
_cell.angle_alpha   90.00
_cell.angle_beta   90.00
_cell.angle_gamma   90.00
#
_symmetry.space_group_name_H-M   'P 1'
#
loop_
_entity.id
_entity.type
_entity.pdbx_description
1 polymer ?
#
loop_
_entity_poly.entity_id
_entity_poly.type
_entity_poly.pdbx_seq_one_letter_code
_entity_poly.pdbx_strand_id
1 'polypeptide(L)'
;DARPFIDEALGLGVERFSFTGGEPFVIKDMVRILDYALLYRPCLVLTNATAPLQRRIEEIAALKDKPNPLNFRVSIDYPDEARHDAGRGPGNFELAWRMVAELHKRGFPVSIARQRGHGEDTEKVNRAYGRYLRAAGLPLDTRMVSFPDFLAPGAMADVPHITEECMTRHHTPESRGKFMCSFSKMVVKKEGRMRVYACTLVDDDGDYDLGDSLKASMRARVMMKHHRCYSCFAQGASCSEMVIC
;
A
#
# COMPACT_ATOMS: atom_id res chain seq x y z
N ASP A 1 8.32 13.07 -14.50
CA ASP A 1 7.94 13.31 -13.09
C ASP A 1 8.47 12.26 -12.13
N ALA A 2 8.14 10.98 -12.25
CA ALA A 2 8.56 9.96 -11.27
C ALA A 2 10.08 9.64 -11.29
N ARG A 3 10.70 9.62 -12.47
CA ARG A 3 12.11 9.19 -12.64
C ARG A 3 13.12 9.92 -11.74
N PRO A 4 13.12 11.28 -11.64
CA PRO A 4 14.02 11.98 -10.72
C PRO A 4 13.93 11.51 -9.26
N PHE A 5 12.71 11.18 -8.78
CA PHE A 5 12.52 10.67 -7.41
C PHE A 5 12.99 9.23 -7.25
N ILE A 6 12.84 8.39 -8.29
CA ILE A 6 13.39 7.04 -8.30
C ILE A 6 14.93 7.12 -8.20
N ASP A 7 15.55 7.97 -9.03
CA ASP A 7 17.01 8.14 -9.05
C ASP A 7 17.54 8.71 -7.72
N GLU A 8 16.83 9.69 -7.14
CA GLU A 8 17.18 10.24 -5.82
C GLU A 8 17.04 9.18 -4.71
N ALA A 9 15.97 8.38 -4.73
CA ALA A 9 15.76 7.31 -3.76
C ALA A 9 16.86 6.24 -3.83
N LEU A 10 17.34 5.91 -5.03
CA LEU A 10 18.47 4.99 -5.23
C LEU A 10 19.75 5.54 -4.58
N GLY A 11 20.02 6.84 -4.75
CA GLY A 11 21.13 7.52 -4.08
C GLY A 11 21.03 7.55 -2.56
N LEU A 12 19.83 7.36 -2.00
CA LEU A 12 19.55 7.27 -0.56
C LEU A 12 19.51 5.83 -0.04
N GLY A 13 19.74 4.84 -0.89
CA GLY A 13 19.77 3.42 -0.49
C GLY A 13 18.39 2.76 -0.38
N VAL A 14 17.37 3.25 -1.10
CA VAL A 14 16.04 2.63 -1.11
C VAL A 14 16.11 1.15 -1.47
N GLU A 15 15.34 0.33 -0.76
CA GLU A 15 15.33 -1.13 -0.96
C GLU A 15 14.17 -1.61 -1.84
N ARG A 16 13.08 -0.83 -1.91
CA ARG A 16 11.85 -1.21 -2.61
C ARG A 16 11.04 0.02 -3.00
N PHE A 17 10.32 -0.07 -4.11
CA PHE A 17 9.29 0.88 -4.49
C PHE A 17 7.90 0.30 -4.28
N SER A 18 6.97 1.12 -3.78
CA SER A 18 5.55 0.77 -3.69
C SER A 18 4.72 1.77 -4.48
N PHE A 19 3.82 1.27 -5.31
CA PHE A 19 2.92 2.08 -6.14
C PHE A 19 1.49 1.88 -5.65
N THR A 20 0.84 2.98 -5.27
CA THR A 20 -0.46 3.00 -4.60
C THR A 20 -1.26 4.24 -5.03
N GLY A 21 -2.37 4.53 -4.34
CA GLY A 21 -3.35 5.56 -4.65
C GLY A 21 -4.74 4.94 -4.65
N GLY A 22 -5.60 5.38 -5.57
CA GLY A 22 -6.83 4.64 -5.91
C GLY A 22 -6.50 3.38 -6.70
N GLU A 23 -6.48 3.50 -8.03
CA GLU A 23 -6.05 2.43 -8.95
C GLU A 23 -4.82 2.89 -9.74
N PRO A 24 -3.60 2.37 -9.47
CA PRO A 24 -2.37 2.81 -10.13
C PRO A 24 -2.42 2.74 -11.65
N PHE A 25 -3.11 1.74 -12.22
CA PHE A 25 -3.19 1.55 -13.67
C PHE A 25 -4.13 2.51 -14.40
N VAL A 26 -4.81 3.41 -13.68
CA VAL A 26 -5.44 4.59 -14.29
C VAL A 26 -4.39 5.58 -14.80
N ILE A 27 -3.21 5.60 -14.18
CA ILE A 27 -2.11 6.47 -14.60
C ILE A 27 -1.51 5.95 -15.90
N LYS A 28 -1.58 6.76 -16.97
CA LYS A 28 -1.14 6.41 -18.32
C LYS A 28 0.30 5.87 -18.36
N ASP A 29 1.20 6.47 -17.62
CA ASP A 29 2.63 6.11 -17.61
C ASP A 29 2.98 5.02 -16.58
N MET A 30 2.00 4.42 -15.88
CA MET A 30 2.28 3.48 -14.79
C MET A 30 3.18 2.31 -15.22
N VAL A 31 2.90 1.68 -16.37
CA VAL A 31 3.73 0.58 -16.88
C VAL A 31 5.16 1.06 -17.15
N ARG A 32 5.33 2.25 -17.74
CA ARG A 32 6.66 2.82 -18.01
C ARG A 32 7.43 3.16 -16.73
N ILE A 33 6.73 3.60 -15.69
CA ILE A 33 7.32 3.89 -14.38
C ILE A 33 7.79 2.58 -13.72
N LEU A 34 6.95 1.53 -13.77
CA LEU A 34 7.33 0.19 -13.27
C LEU A 34 8.51 -0.38 -14.05
N ASP A 35 8.48 -0.29 -15.38
CA ASP A 35 9.54 -0.75 -16.28
C ASP A 35 10.91 -0.20 -15.88
N TYR A 36 10.97 1.10 -15.57
CA TYR A 36 12.18 1.77 -15.10
C TYR A 36 12.56 1.36 -13.66
N ALA A 37 11.61 1.38 -12.73
CA ALA A 37 11.88 1.07 -11.32
C ALA A 37 12.41 -0.36 -11.12
N LEU A 38 11.86 -1.32 -11.87
CA LEU A 38 12.21 -2.74 -11.83
C LEU A 38 13.63 -3.04 -12.37
N LEU A 39 14.27 -2.10 -13.06
CA LEU A 39 15.70 -2.22 -13.39
C LEU A 39 16.57 -2.19 -12.14
N TYR A 40 16.10 -1.52 -11.08
CA TYR A 40 16.93 -1.20 -9.92
C TYR A 40 16.47 -1.88 -8.63
N ARG A 41 15.15 -1.96 -8.37
CA ARG A 41 14.61 -2.49 -7.11
C ARG A 41 13.30 -3.27 -7.29
N PRO A 42 13.00 -4.19 -6.36
CA PRO A 42 11.68 -4.81 -6.27
C PRO A 42 10.57 -3.76 -6.21
N CYS A 43 9.45 -4.06 -6.86
CA CYS A 43 8.27 -3.21 -6.81
C CYS A 43 7.08 -3.95 -6.20
N LEU A 44 6.26 -3.23 -5.44
CA LEU A 44 4.95 -3.67 -4.97
C LEU A 44 3.88 -2.75 -5.53
N VAL A 45 2.86 -3.31 -6.18
CA VAL A 45 1.68 -2.57 -6.60
C VAL A 45 0.52 -2.89 -5.67
N LEU A 46 -0.02 -1.86 -5.02
CA LEU A 46 -1.25 -1.91 -4.24
C LEU A 46 -2.40 -1.55 -5.18
N THR A 47 -3.28 -2.49 -5.50
CA THR A 47 -4.32 -2.33 -6.52
C THR A 47 -5.65 -2.88 -6.03
N ASN A 48 -6.75 -2.35 -6.59
CA ASN A 48 -8.09 -2.90 -6.40
C ASN A 48 -8.40 -3.99 -7.44
N ALA A 49 -7.45 -4.23 -8.35
CA ALA A 49 -7.53 -5.20 -9.44
C ALA A 49 -8.77 -5.00 -10.34
N THR A 50 -9.01 -3.75 -10.68
CA THR A 50 -10.18 -3.30 -11.46
C THR A 50 -9.89 -3.26 -12.97
N ALA A 51 -10.86 -2.79 -13.77
CA ALA A 51 -10.77 -2.75 -15.23
C ALA A 51 -9.50 -2.06 -15.79
N PRO A 52 -8.94 -0.99 -15.19
CA PRO A 52 -7.66 -0.43 -15.63
C PRO A 52 -6.49 -1.43 -15.57
N LEU A 53 -6.39 -2.24 -14.52
CA LEU A 53 -5.39 -3.32 -14.43
C LEU A 53 -5.63 -4.33 -15.57
N GLN A 54 -6.87 -4.79 -15.72
CA GLN A 54 -7.24 -5.79 -16.73
C GLN A 54 -6.85 -5.33 -18.15
N ARG A 55 -7.13 -4.08 -18.51
CA ARG A 55 -6.80 -3.51 -19.83
C ARG A 55 -5.30 -3.42 -20.10
N ARG A 56 -4.48 -3.45 -19.05
CA ARG A 56 -3.01 -3.33 -19.11
C ARG A 56 -2.30 -4.67 -18.87
N ILE A 57 -3.04 -5.78 -18.74
CA ILE A 57 -2.46 -7.05 -18.26
C ILE A 57 -1.34 -7.58 -19.16
N GLU A 58 -1.42 -7.39 -20.48
CA GLU A 58 -0.36 -7.80 -21.41
C GLU A 58 0.89 -6.93 -21.28
N GLU A 59 0.72 -5.62 -21.10
CA GLU A 59 1.82 -4.69 -20.85
C GLU A 59 2.52 -5.01 -19.52
N ILE A 60 1.74 -5.39 -18.50
CA ILE A 60 2.25 -5.83 -17.19
C ILE A 60 2.99 -7.15 -17.32
N ALA A 61 2.48 -8.10 -18.11
CA ALA A 61 3.10 -9.40 -18.31
C ALA A 61 4.52 -9.27 -18.89
N ALA A 62 4.76 -8.27 -19.75
CA ALA A 62 6.10 -7.97 -20.27
C ALA A 62 7.10 -7.53 -19.18
N LEU A 63 6.64 -7.19 -17.96
CA LEU A 63 7.50 -6.82 -16.83
C LEU A 63 7.94 -8.02 -15.97
N LYS A 64 7.46 -9.23 -16.27
CA LYS A 64 7.68 -10.43 -15.45
C LYS A 64 9.16 -10.80 -15.27
N ASP A 65 9.94 -10.64 -16.34
CA ASP A 65 11.35 -11.07 -16.41
C ASP A 65 12.33 -9.90 -16.20
N LYS A 66 11.86 -8.82 -15.57
CA LYS A 66 12.74 -7.72 -15.18
C LYS A 66 13.74 -8.17 -14.10
N PRO A 67 14.89 -7.46 -13.96
CA PRO A 67 15.93 -7.83 -12.99
C PRO A 67 15.46 -7.93 -11.54
N ASN A 68 14.38 -7.22 -11.20
CA ASN A 68 13.78 -7.25 -9.87
C ASN A 68 12.31 -7.68 -9.96
N PRO A 69 11.77 -8.33 -8.90
CA PRO A 69 10.41 -8.84 -8.92
C PRO A 69 9.36 -7.73 -8.81
N LEU A 70 8.29 -7.89 -9.57
CA LEU A 70 7.04 -7.14 -9.44
C LEU A 70 6.02 -7.97 -8.64
N ASN A 71 5.54 -7.42 -7.52
CA ASN A 71 4.58 -8.05 -6.63
C ASN A 71 3.27 -7.27 -6.64
N PHE A 72 2.16 -7.97 -6.39
CA PHE A 72 0.85 -7.35 -6.28
C PHE A 72 0.23 -7.62 -4.91
N ARG A 73 -0.40 -6.59 -4.35
CA ARG A 73 -1.32 -6.72 -3.23
C ARG A 73 -2.68 -6.25 -3.67
N VAL A 74 -3.60 -7.20 -3.80
CA VAL A 74 -4.96 -6.94 -4.25
C VAL A 74 -5.86 -6.67 -3.06
N SER A 75 -6.58 -5.55 -3.10
CA SER A 75 -7.52 -5.16 -2.05
C SER A 75 -8.85 -5.90 -2.23
N ILE A 76 -9.11 -6.86 -1.35
CA ILE A 76 -10.38 -7.60 -1.24
C ILE A 76 -10.84 -7.47 0.21
N ASP A 77 -11.65 -6.45 0.48
CA ASP A 77 -11.96 -6.03 1.85
C ASP A 77 -12.64 -7.09 2.71
N TYR A 78 -13.57 -7.86 2.12
CA TYR A 78 -14.42 -8.82 2.81
C TYR A 78 -14.55 -10.11 2.00
N PRO A 79 -14.70 -11.28 2.66
CA PRO A 79 -14.99 -12.54 1.97
C PRO A 79 -16.46 -12.66 1.53
N ASP A 80 -17.29 -11.69 1.94
CA ASP A 80 -18.66 -11.52 1.50
C ASP A 80 -18.70 -10.53 0.34
N GLU A 81 -19.21 -10.98 -0.80
CA GLU A 81 -19.25 -10.23 -2.06
C GLU A 81 -20.09 -8.96 -1.94
N ALA A 82 -21.31 -9.06 -1.41
CA ALA A 82 -22.22 -7.92 -1.29
C ALA A 82 -21.61 -6.83 -0.40
N ARG A 83 -20.97 -7.21 0.71
CA ARG A 83 -20.29 -6.28 1.61
C ARG A 83 -19.05 -5.66 0.96
N HIS A 84 -18.27 -6.41 0.19
CA HIS A 84 -17.14 -5.87 -0.56
C HIS A 84 -17.61 -4.84 -1.60
N ASP A 85 -18.58 -5.22 -2.42
CA ASP A 85 -19.09 -4.39 -3.51
C ASP A 85 -19.82 -3.13 -2.99
N ALA A 86 -20.40 -3.16 -1.79
CA ALA A 86 -21.02 -1.99 -1.17
C ALA A 86 -20.06 -0.78 -1.06
N GLY A 87 -18.76 -1.01 -0.83
CA GLY A 87 -17.74 0.04 -0.75
C GLY A 87 -16.91 0.23 -2.03
N ARG A 88 -17.00 -0.71 -2.97
CA ARG A 88 -16.10 -0.80 -4.14
C ARG A 88 -16.82 -0.63 -5.48
N GLY A 89 -18.14 -0.77 -5.49
CA GLY A 89 -19.00 -0.79 -6.67
C GLY A 89 -19.35 -2.22 -7.10
N PRO A 90 -20.55 -2.46 -7.68
CA PRO A 90 -21.00 -3.80 -8.06
C PRO A 90 -20.07 -4.52 -9.03
N GLY A 91 -19.86 -5.82 -8.81
CA GLY A 91 -19.06 -6.71 -9.65
C GLY A 91 -17.55 -6.60 -9.45
N ASN A 92 -17.06 -5.72 -8.56
CA ASN A 92 -15.63 -5.59 -8.32
C ASN A 92 -15.05 -6.75 -7.54
N PHE A 93 -15.83 -7.40 -6.67
CA PHE A 93 -15.40 -8.59 -5.97
C PHE A 93 -15.01 -9.72 -6.94
N GLU A 94 -15.91 -10.06 -7.88
CA GLU A 94 -15.65 -11.08 -8.89
C GLU A 94 -14.47 -10.69 -9.80
N LEU A 95 -14.44 -9.44 -10.25
CA LEU A 95 -13.35 -8.93 -11.09
C LEU A 95 -12.00 -9.01 -10.38
N ALA A 96 -11.92 -8.63 -9.11
CA ALA A 96 -10.70 -8.68 -8.33
C ALA A 96 -10.17 -10.11 -8.22
N TRP A 97 -11.02 -11.09 -7.94
CA TRP A 97 -10.63 -12.51 -7.89
C TRP A 97 -10.18 -13.06 -9.25
N ARG A 98 -10.86 -12.68 -10.33
CA ARG A 98 -10.43 -13.04 -11.69
C ARG A 98 -9.06 -12.48 -12.01
N MET A 99 -8.79 -11.24 -11.62
CA MET A 99 -7.49 -10.61 -11.83
C MET A 99 -6.40 -11.17 -10.91
N VAL A 100 -6.72 -11.56 -9.68
CA VAL A 100 -5.82 -12.34 -8.80
C VAL A 100 -5.39 -13.63 -9.48
N ALA A 101 -6.34 -14.39 -10.02
CA ALA A 101 -6.05 -15.63 -10.75
C ALA A 101 -5.18 -15.38 -11.99
N GLU A 102 -5.47 -14.32 -12.75
CA GLU A 102 -4.72 -13.97 -13.96
C GLU A 102 -3.28 -13.54 -13.64
N LEU A 103 -3.09 -12.71 -12.61
CA LEU A 103 -1.76 -12.32 -12.14
C LEU A 103 -0.96 -13.54 -11.67
N HIS A 104 -1.60 -14.42 -10.89
CA HIS A 104 -0.96 -15.63 -10.39
C HIS A 104 -0.56 -16.59 -11.52
N LYS A 105 -1.46 -16.81 -12.49
CA LYS A 105 -1.21 -17.64 -13.68
C LYS A 105 -0.02 -17.14 -14.51
N ARG A 106 0.20 -15.82 -14.54
CA ARG A 106 1.36 -15.19 -15.20
C ARG A 106 2.64 -15.22 -14.35
N GLY A 107 2.59 -15.85 -13.17
CA GLY A 107 3.74 -16.04 -12.29
C GLY A 107 4.11 -14.83 -11.44
N PHE A 108 3.21 -13.85 -11.28
CA PHE A 108 3.42 -12.77 -10.33
C PHE A 108 3.10 -13.22 -8.91
N PRO A 109 3.91 -12.86 -7.89
CA PRO A 109 3.53 -13.02 -6.50
C PRO A 109 2.35 -12.11 -6.16
N VAL A 110 1.31 -12.69 -5.55
CA VAL A 110 0.09 -11.99 -5.15
C VAL A 110 -0.17 -12.19 -3.66
N SER A 111 -0.49 -11.10 -2.97
CA SER A 111 -1.00 -11.09 -1.60
C SER A 111 -2.34 -10.37 -1.53
N ILE A 112 -3.09 -10.55 -0.46
CA ILE A 112 -4.40 -9.90 -0.27
C ILE A 112 -4.28 -8.82 0.81
N ALA A 113 -4.84 -7.64 0.55
CA ALA A 113 -5.19 -6.67 1.57
C ALA A 113 -6.68 -6.80 1.88
N ARG A 114 -7.04 -6.82 3.16
CA ARG A 114 -8.45 -6.84 3.58
C ARG A 114 -8.74 -5.83 4.68
N GLN A 115 -10.01 -5.51 4.85
CA GLN A 115 -10.46 -4.69 5.97
C GLN A 115 -10.70 -5.58 7.20
N ARG A 116 -10.33 -5.05 8.36
CA ARG A 116 -10.51 -5.68 9.68
C ARG A 116 -11.81 -5.19 10.29
N GLY A 117 -12.71 -6.13 10.59
CA GLY A 117 -13.87 -5.87 11.42
C GLY A 117 -13.49 -5.62 12.88
N HIS A 118 -14.33 -4.86 13.59
CA HIS A 118 -14.15 -4.62 15.02
C HIS A 118 -14.30 -5.93 15.82
N GLY A 119 -13.30 -6.25 16.65
CA GLY A 119 -13.31 -7.44 17.51
C GLY A 119 -13.36 -8.78 16.77
N GLU A 120 -13.00 -8.81 15.49
CA GLU A 120 -13.08 -10.04 14.69
C GLU A 120 -12.04 -11.10 15.10
N ASP A 121 -12.37 -12.36 14.88
CA ASP A 121 -11.40 -13.45 14.86
C ASP A 121 -10.69 -13.44 13.49
N THR A 122 -9.46 -12.92 13.46
CA THR A 122 -8.64 -12.76 12.25
C THR A 122 -8.43 -14.09 11.52
N GLU A 123 -8.20 -15.17 12.24
CA GLU A 123 -7.94 -16.48 11.65
C GLU A 123 -9.21 -17.08 11.04
N LYS A 124 -10.34 -16.93 11.72
CA LYS A 124 -11.65 -17.33 11.18
C LYS A 124 -12.00 -16.53 9.92
N VAL A 125 -11.76 -15.22 9.93
CA VAL A 125 -12.02 -14.37 8.76
C VAL A 125 -11.09 -14.73 7.61
N ASN A 126 -9.78 -14.91 7.85
CA ASN A 126 -8.83 -15.34 6.82
C ASN A 126 -9.22 -16.68 6.18
N ARG A 127 -9.65 -17.66 6.99
CA ARG A 127 -10.14 -18.96 6.48
C ARG A 127 -11.35 -18.83 5.55
N ALA A 128 -12.19 -17.81 5.73
CA ALA A 128 -13.36 -17.59 4.86
C ALA A 128 -12.98 -17.22 3.42
N TYR A 129 -11.77 -16.70 3.19
CA TYR A 129 -11.23 -16.45 1.84
C TYR A 129 -10.77 -17.73 1.13
N GLY A 130 -10.61 -18.84 1.84
CA GLY A 130 -9.97 -20.06 1.34
C GLY A 130 -10.64 -20.67 0.11
N ARG A 131 -11.97 -20.54 -0.05
CA ARG A 131 -12.66 -20.99 -1.27
C ARG A 131 -12.21 -20.20 -2.51
N TYR A 132 -12.00 -18.90 -2.36
CA TYR A 132 -11.63 -18.01 -3.44
C TYR A 132 -10.15 -18.14 -3.79
N LEU A 133 -9.28 -18.28 -2.78
CA LEU A 133 -7.87 -18.62 -3.00
C LEU A 133 -7.73 -19.88 -3.86
N ARG A 134 -8.42 -20.96 -3.49
CA ARG A 134 -8.40 -22.21 -4.27
C ARG A 134 -8.92 -22.02 -5.68
N ALA A 135 -10.05 -21.32 -5.84
CA ALA A 135 -10.62 -21.05 -7.16
C ALA A 135 -9.68 -20.22 -8.05
N ALA A 136 -8.90 -19.31 -7.46
CA ALA A 136 -7.91 -18.51 -8.16
C ALA A 136 -6.55 -19.22 -8.35
N GLY A 137 -6.38 -20.44 -7.82
CA GLY A 137 -5.14 -21.22 -7.91
C GLY A 137 -4.07 -20.85 -6.88
N LEU A 138 -4.39 -19.99 -5.90
CA LEU A 138 -3.45 -19.55 -4.88
C LEU A 138 -3.35 -20.53 -3.70
N PRO A 139 -2.17 -20.62 -3.03
CA PRO A 139 -2.02 -21.35 -1.78
C PRO A 139 -2.95 -20.84 -0.67
N LEU A 140 -3.41 -21.73 0.23
CA LEU A 140 -4.28 -21.34 1.34
C LEU A 140 -3.58 -20.48 2.40
N ASP A 141 -2.26 -20.56 2.47
CA ASP A 141 -1.39 -19.73 3.29
C ASP A 141 -0.95 -18.44 2.58
N THR A 142 -1.60 -18.09 1.46
CA THR A 142 -1.40 -16.79 0.79
C THR A 142 -1.48 -15.66 1.80
N ARG A 143 -0.43 -14.83 1.80
CA ARG A 143 -0.30 -13.73 2.75
C ARG A 143 -1.49 -12.78 2.67
N MET A 144 -2.11 -12.52 3.82
CA MET A 144 -3.17 -11.53 4.00
C MET A 144 -2.72 -10.44 4.98
N VAL A 145 -2.86 -9.18 4.57
CA VAL A 145 -2.62 -8.03 5.44
C VAL A 145 -3.96 -7.40 5.80
N SER A 146 -4.22 -7.28 7.10
CA SER A 146 -5.50 -6.80 7.62
C SER A 146 -5.37 -5.37 8.09
N PHE A 147 -6.10 -4.46 7.46
CA PHE A 147 -6.06 -3.04 7.78
C PHE A 147 -7.24 -2.64 8.67
N PRO A 148 -7.02 -1.80 9.69
CA PRO A 148 -8.14 -1.17 10.38
C PRO A 148 -8.87 -0.20 9.46
N ASP A 149 -10.02 0.30 9.90
CA ASP A 149 -10.65 1.42 9.23
C ASP A 149 -9.77 2.69 9.38
N PHE A 150 -9.46 3.33 8.25
CA PHE A 150 -8.68 4.56 8.19
C PHE A 150 -9.55 5.81 8.05
N LEU A 151 -10.88 5.65 8.00
CA LEU A 151 -11.86 6.68 7.66
C LEU A 151 -11.63 7.29 6.28
N ALA A 152 -12.65 7.98 5.76
CA ALA A 152 -12.56 8.66 4.47
C ALA A 152 -11.54 9.84 4.52
N PRO A 153 -10.96 10.25 3.37
CA PRO A 153 -10.22 11.51 3.26
C PRO A 153 -11.02 12.70 3.79
N GLY A 154 -10.38 13.52 4.63
CA GLY A 154 -11.03 14.67 5.28
C GLY A 154 -11.94 14.34 6.47
N ALA A 155 -12.06 13.06 6.86
CA ALA A 155 -12.77 12.70 8.09
C ALA A 155 -12.01 13.21 9.32
N MET A 156 -12.74 13.84 10.24
CA MET A 156 -12.21 14.17 11.57
C MET A 156 -12.57 13.03 12.52
N ALA A 157 -11.56 12.39 13.12
CA ALA A 157 -11.76 11.45 14.20
C ALA A 157 -11.40 12.12 15.52
N ASP A 158 -12.22 11.91 16.54
CA ASP A 158 -11.87 12.27 17.91
C ASP A 158 -10.88 11.23 18.47
N VAL A 159 -9.60 11.41 18.15
CA VAL A 159 -8.51 10.57 18.64
C VAL A 159 -7.47 11.42 19.35
N PRO A 160 -6.87 10.94 20.45
CA PRO A 160 -5.83 11.68 21.15
C PRO A 160 -4.63 11.99 20.25
N HIS A 161 -4.09 13.19 20.38
CA HIS A 161 -2.81 13.53 19.76
C HIS A 161 -1.69 12.74 20.41
N ILE A 162 -0.89 12.04 19.59
CA ILE A 162 0.24 11.26 20.09
C ILE A 162 1.38 12.23 20.42
N THR A 163 1.65 12.40 21.71
CA THR A 163 2.77 13.22 22.19
C THR A 163 4.07 12.44 22.17
N GLU A 164 5.19 13.16 22.33
CA GLU A 164 6.50 12.53 22.50
C GLU A 164 6.55 11.61 23.73
N GLU A 165 5.88 12.01 24.81
CA GLU A 165 5.74 11.21 26.03
C GLU A 165 4.92 9.94 25.79
N CYS A 166 3.81 10.01 25.05
CA CYS A 166 3.08 8.82 24.62
C CYS A 166 3.99 7.87 23.84
N MET A 167 4.78 8.42 22.92
CA MET A 167 5.68 7.65 22.07
C MET A 167 6.80 6.96 22.87
N THR A 168 7.44 7.66 23.80
CA THR A 168 8.52 7.06 24.62
C THR A 168 7.99 6.15 25.73
N ARG A 169 6.77 6.37 26.22
CA ARG A 169 6.10 5.52 27.21
C ARG A 169 5.65 4.17 26.62
N HIS A 170 5.06 4.18 25.43
CA HIS A 170 4.44 2.99 24.85
C HIS A 170 5.31 2.26 23.83
N HIS A 171 6.39 2.87 23.34
CA HIS A 171 7.25 2.29 22.30
C HIS A 171 8.74 2.36 22.65
N THR A 172 9.44 1.25 22.41
CA THR A 172 10.90 1.17 22.45
C THR A 172 11.52 1.85 21.22
N PRO A 173 12.80 2.26 21.25
CA PRO A 173 13.53 2.73 20.06
C PRO A 173 13.38 1.81 18.85
N GLU A 174 13.44 0.49 19.06
CA GLU A 174 13.27 -0.50 17.99
C GLU A 174 11.85 -0.45 17.39
N SER A 175 10.80 -0.45 18.22
CA SER A 175 9.42 -0.38 17.72
C SER A 175 9.10 0.96 17.03
N ARG A 176 9.72 2.06 17.47
CA ARG A 176 9.61 3.37 16.80
C ARG A 176 10.21 3.35 15.39
N GLY A 177 11.27 2.57 15.18
CA GLY A 177 11.85 2.34 13.86
C GLY A 177 10.90 1.64 12.88
N LYS A 178 9.84 0.99 13.36
CA LYS A 178 8.87 0.24 12.54
C LYS A 178 7.67 1.06 12.06
N PHE A 179 7.55 2.34 12.45
CA PHE A 179 6.49 3.20 11.94
C PHE A 179 6.79 3.66 10.51
N MET A 180 5.81 3.58 9.61
CA MET A 180 6.01 3.96 8.20
C MET A 180 6.69 5.32 8.00
N CYS A 181 6.33 6.33 8.80
CA CYS A 181 6.90 7.67 8.68
C CYS A 181 8.40 7.75 9.03
N SER A 182 8.98 6.75 9.70
CA SER A 182 10.42 6.71 10.03
C SER A 182 11.28 6.23 8.86
N PHE A 183 10.78 5.30 8.03
CA PHE A 183 11.59 4.62 7.01
C PHE A 183 11.06 4.75 5.58
N SER A 184 9.83 5.22 5.40
CA SER A 184 9.21 5.42 4.08
C SER A 184 8.88 6.89 3.84
N LYS A 185 8.68 7.23 2.56
CA LYS A 185 8.15 8.52 2.09
C LYS A 185 7.19 8.26 0.94
N MET A 186 6.14 9.07 0.84
CA MET A 186 5.21 9.01 -0.29
C MET A 186 5.54 10.14 -1.25
N VAL A 187 5.66 9.84 -2.54
CA VAL A 187 5.74 10.86 -3.58
C VAL A 187 4.39 10.92 -4.28
N VAL A 188 3.77 12.09 -4.32
CA VAL A 188 2.44 12.31 -4.91
C VAL A 188 2.48 13.48 -5.86
N LYS A 189 1.69 13.41 -6.94
CA LYS A 189 1.46 14.54 -7.84
C LYS A 189 0.18 15.27 -7.44
N LYS A 190 0.30 16.50 -6.94
CA LYS A 190 -0.82 17.38 -6.61
C LYS A 190 -0.73 18.67 -7.41
N GLU A 191 -1.83 19.04 -8.06
CA GLU A 191 -1.92 20.29 -8.83
C GLU A 191 -0.76 20.46 -9.83
N GLY A 192 -0.39 19.35 -10.49
CA GLY A 192 0.71 19.34 -11.47
C GLY A 192 2.11 19.25 -10.86
N ARG A 193 2.28 19.33 -9.54
CA ARG A 193 3.57 19.33 -8.85
C ARG A 193 3.82 18.04 -8.10
N MET A 194 5.06 17.55 -8.14
CA MET A 194 5.49 16.41 -7.34
C MET A 194 5.86 16.88 -5.93
N ARG A 195 5.28 16.25 -4.92
CA ARG A 195 5.48 16.58 -3.50
C ARG A 195 5.82 15.31 -2.72
N VAL A 196 6.64 15.46 -1.69
CA VAL A 196 7.06 14.36 -0.81
C VAL A 196 6.32 14.47 0.50
N TYR A 197 5.51 13.47 0.83
CA TYR A 197 4.78 13.37 2.08
C TYR A 197 5.44 12.38 3.04
N ALA A 198 5.17 12.58 4.33
CA ALA A 198 5.75 11.77 5.39
C ALA A 198 5.43 10.27 5.29
N CYS A 199 4.21 9.90 4.90
CA CYS A 199 3.80 8.52 4.63
C CYS A 199 2.54 8.48 3.74
N THR A 200 2.07 7.28 3.39
CA THR A 200 0.94 7.06 2.48
C THR A 200 -0.44 7.37 3.05
N LEU A 201 -0.53 7.66 4.34
CA LEU A 201 -1.81 7.84 5.04
C LEU A 201 -2.10 9.30 5.39
N VAL A 202 -1.18 10.21 5.09
CA VAL A 202 -1.24 11.62 5.53
C VAL A 202 -1.11 12.57 4.35
N ASP A 203 -1.36 12.07 3.14
CA ASP A 203 -1.32 12.86 1.93
C ASP A 203 -2.52 13.80 1.79
N ASP A 204 -3.49 13.79 2.70
CA ASP A 204 -4.59 14.76 2.79
C ASP A 204 -4.30 15.93 3.74
N ASP A 205 -3.18 15.93 4.46
CA ASP A 205 -2.81 16.98 5.42
C ASP A 205 -1.52 17.69 5.00
N GLY A 206 -1.62 19.01 4.79
CA GLY A 206 -0.51 19.86 4.36
C GLY A 206 0.66 19.93 5.33
N ASP A 207 0.43 19.65 6.63
CA ASP A 207 1.49 19.62 7.64
C ASP A 207 2.48 18.46 7.44
N TYR A 208 2.12 17.50 6.59
CA TYR A 208 2.95 16.35 6.24
C TYR A 208 3.61 16.47 4.86
N ASP A 209 3.44 17.59 4.17
CA ASP A 209 4.19 17.91 2.96
C ASP A 209 5.61 18.36 3.34
N LEU A 210 6.58 17.51 3.00
CA LEU A 210 8.00 17.66 3.33
C LEU A 210 8.82 18.30 2.19
N GLY A 211 8.15 18.82 1.17
CA GLY A 211 8.78 19.57 0.08
C GLY A 211 8.90 18.83 -1.24
N ASP A 212 9.84 19.28 -2.07
CA ASP A 212 9.97 18.87 -3.47
C ASP A 212 11.04 17.78 -3.71
N SER A 213 11.73 17.29 -2.67
CA SER A 213 12.77 16.26 -2.81
C SER A 213 12.84 15.28 -1.64
N LEU A 214 13.22 14.04 -1.93
CA LEU A 214 13.38 13.00 -0.91
C LEU A 214 14.51 13.39 0.05
N LYS A 215 15.64 13.89 -0.45
CA LYS A 215 16.79 14.24 0.39
C LYS A 215 16.47 15.33 1.40
N ALA A 216 15.68 16.33 1.03
CA ALA A 216 15.22 17.35 1.97
C ALA A 216 14.26 16.73 3.01
N SER A 217 13.32 15.90 2.55
CA SER A 217 12.33 15.25 3.42
C SER A 217 12.94 14.37 4.52
N MET A 218 14.13 13.79 4.30
CA MET A 218 14.80 12.93 5.27
C MET A 218 15.24 13.67 6.55
N ARG A 219 15.32 15.00 6.51
CA ARG A 219 15.68 15.83 7.67
C ARG A 219 14.48 16.29 8.49
N ALA A 220 13.28 16.13 7.95
CA ALA A 220 12.07 16.61 8.59
C ALA A 220 11.67 15.70 9.76
N ARG A 221 11.42 16.32 10.91
CA ARG A 221 10.81 15.63 12.05
C ARG A 221 9.31 15.48 11.79
N VAL A 222 8.82 14.25 11.77
CA VAL A 222 7.39 13.96 11.58
C VAL A 222 6.71 13.79 12.93
N MET A 223 5.67 14.59 13.19
CA MET A 223 4.83 14.45 14.38
C MET A 223 3.59 13.60 14.06
N MET A 224 3.23 12.64 14.92
CA MET A 224 2.10 11.72 14.70
C MET A 224 0.76 12.31 15.19
N LYS A 225 0.38 13.46 14.64
CA LYS A 225 -0.86 14.17 14.98
C LYS A 225 -2.08 13.81 14.12
N HIS A 226 -1.88 13.26 12.93
CA HIS A 226 -2.99 12.89 12.04
C HIS A 226 -3.80 11.75 12.65
N HIS A 227 -5.12 11.76 12.46
CA HIS A 227 -5.97 10.73 13.04
C HIS A 227 -5.58 9.31 12.59
N ARG A 228 -5.13 9.13 11.34
CA ARG A 228 -4.60 7.83 10.86
C ARG A 228 -3.26 7.43 11.46
N CYS A 229 -2.49 8.36 12.04
CA CYS A 229 -1.30 8.01 12.82
C CYS A 229 -1.67 7.17 14.05
N TYR A 230 -2.87 7.38 14.61
CA TYR A 230 -3.39 6.56 15.71
C TYR A 230 -3.56 5.09 15.31
N SER A 231 -4.03 4.81 14.09
CA SER A 231 -4.14 3.44 13.58
C SER A 231 -2.77 2.75 13.47
N CYS A 232 -1.71 3.48 13.14
CA CYS A 232 -0.35 2.95 13.19
C CYS A 232 0.12 2.72 14.63
N PHE A 233 -0.08 3.71 15.51
CA PHE A 233 0.36 3.68 16.92
C PHE A 233 -0.33 2.59 17.73
N ALA A 234 -1.66 2.57 17.74
CA ALA A 234 -2.44 1.68 18.59
C ALA A 234 -2.70 0.30 17.98
N GLN A 235 -2.70 0.19 16.64
CA GLN A 235 -3.14 -1.04 15.94
C GLN A 235 -2.05 -1.66 15.05
N GLY A 236 -0.85 -1.07 15.01
CA GLY A 236 0.28 -1.58 14.24
C GLY A 236 0.08 -1.57 12.72
N ALA A 237 -0.83 -0.73 12.22
CA ALA A 237 -1.16 -0.69 10.79
C ALA A 237 0.04 -0.20 9.95
N SER A 238 0.35 -0.94 8.88
CA SER A 238 1.41 -0.57 7.93
C SER A 238 1.00 -0.93 6.50
N CYS A 239 1.02 0.05 5.61
CA CYS A 239 0.87 -0.15 4.16
C CYS A 239 2.20 -0.55 3.50
N SER A 240 3.32 -0.38 4.21
CA SER A 240 4.64 -0.82 3.76
C SER A 240 4.88 -2.28 4.09
N GLU A 241 5.70 -2.92 3.27
CA GLU A 241 6.30 -4.20 3.57
C GLU A 241 7.59 -4.01 4.35
N MET A 242 7.64 -4.48 5.59
CA MET A 242 8.91 -4.63 6.29
C MET A 242 9.59 -5.89 5.75
N VAL A 243 10.80 -5.74 5.23
CA VAL A 243 11.68 -6.89 5.03
C VAL A 243 12.08 -7.34 6.42
N ILE A 244 11.53 -8.47 6.88
CA ILE A 244 12.06 -9.13 8.07
C ILE A 244 13.35 -9.81 7.58
N CYS A 245 14.49 -9.23 7.94
CA CYS A 245 15.80 -9.89 7.79
C CYS A 245 15.88 -11.10 8.71
#